data_AF-A0A382V1B7-F1
#
_entry.id   AF-A0A382V1B7-F1
#
_cell.length_a   1.000
_cell.length_b   1.000
_cell.length_c   1.000
_cell.angle_alpha   90.00
_cell.angle_beta   90.00
_cell.angle_gamma   90.00
#
_symmetry.space_group_name_H-M   'P 1'
#
loop_
_entity.id
_entity.type
_entity.pdbx_description
1 polymer ?
#
loop_
_entity_poly.entity_id
_entity_poly.type
_entity_poly.pdbx_seq_one_letter_code
_entity_poly.pdbx_strand_id
1 'polypeptide(L)'
;MLAGFGVGEIFAAAKKPLPKPLRALLITGGCCHDYVKQKDILKAGLERRINIVIDHAHSPDKSTKPPLAIYGNADYAKGYDIVIHDECSAGIS
;
A
#
# COMPACT_ATOMS: atom_id res chain seq x y z
N MET A 1 -7.38 62.88 6.28
CA MET A 1 -6.89 62.07 7.41
C MET A 1 -7.25 60.62 7.13
N LEU A 2 -6.24 59.77 6.91
CA LEU A 2 -6.41 58.37 6.49
C LEU A 2 -7.04 57.52 7.61
N ALA A 3 -8.11 56.79 7.29
CA ALA A 3 -8.64 55.75 8.15
C ALA A 3 -7.69 54.54 8.10
N GLY A 4 -7.15 54.16 9.26
CA GLY A 4 -6.15 53.11 9.40
C GLY A 4 -6.73 51.71 9.16
N PHE A 5 -6.08 50.95 8.29
CA PHE A 5 -6.25 49.50 8.18
C PHE A 5 -5.57 48.85 9.40
N GLY A 6 -6.36 48.25 10.28
CA GLY A 6 -5.85 47.41 11.37
C GLY A 6 -5.37 46.07 10.83
N VAL A 7 -4.09 45.75 11.08
CA VAL A 7 -3.51 44.43 10.80
C VAL A 7 -4.04 43.47 11.87
N GLY A 8 -5.09 42.72 11.54
CA GLY A 8 -5.53 41.59 12.36
C GLY A 8 -4.52 40.45 12.26
N GLU A 9 -4.04 39.94 13.39
CA GLU A 9 -3.18 38.76 13.43
C GLU A 9 -3.93 37.54 12.88
N ILE A 10 -3.39 37.00 11.78
CA ILE A 10 -3.81 35.74 11.18
C ILE A 10 -3.26 34.60 12.05
N PHE A 11 -4.06 34.11 12.99
CA PHE A 11 -3.75 32.88 13.71
C PHE A 11 -3.91 31.69 12.75
N ALA A 12 -2.78 31.06 12.40
CA ALA A 12 -2.79 29.82 11.63
C ALA A 12 -3.43 28.70 12.46
N ALA A 13 -4.43 28.02 11.89
CA ALA A 13 -5.04 26.86 12.54
C ALA A 13 -3.99 25.76 12.78
N ALA A 14 -4.00 25.17 13.98
CA ALA A 14 -3.11 24.07 14.32
C ALA A 14 -3.32 22.89 13.35
N LYS A 15 -2.26 22.47 12.66
CA LYS A 15 -2.29 21.25 11.84
C LYS A 15 -2.56 20.04 12.73
N LYS A 16 -3.70 19.38 12.52
CA LYS A 16 -3.98 18.09 13.15
C LYS A 16 -2.89 17.08 12.75
N PRO A 17 -2.36 16.27 13.69
CA PRO A 17 -1.38 15.24 13.35
C PRO A 17 -1.92 14.31 12.27
N LEU A 18 -1.07 13.91 11.34
CA LEU A 18 -1.45 12.91 10.34
C LEU A 18 -1.81 11.60 11.07
N PRO A 19 -2.85 10.87 10.62
CA PRO A 19 -3.13 9.53 11.11
C PRO A 19 -1.91 8.62 10.96
N LYS A 20 -1.86 7.55 11.75
CA LYS A 20 -0.83 6.50 11.56
C LYS A 20 -0.92 5.95 10.13
N PRO A 21 0.21 5.62 9.48
CA PRO A 21 0.18 4.98 8.17
C PRO A 21 -0.58 3.66 8.21
N LEU A 22 -1.37 3.41 7.16
CA LEU A 22 -1.95 2.09 6.93
C LEU A 22 -0.84 1.08 6.70
N ARG A 23 -1.03 -0.15 7.16
CA ARG A 23 -0.15 -1.28 6.85
C ARG A 23 -0.83 -2.16 5.81
N ALA A 24 -0.17 -2.40 4.69
CA ALA A 24 -0.69 -3.27 3.65
C ALA A 24 0.27 -4.39 3.26
N LEU A 25 -0.30 -5.55 2.93
CA LEU A 25 0.40 -6.65 2.31
C LEU A 25 0.01 -6.73 0.83
N LEU A 26 0.99 -6.61 -0.06
CA LEU A 26 0.82 -6.80 -1.50
C LEU A 26 1.30 -8.19 -1.92
N ILE A 27 0.38 -9.01 -2.40
CA ILE A 27 0.62 -10.37 -2.85
C ILE A 27 0.70 -10.37 -4.37
N THR A 28 1.80 -10.88 -4.94
CA THR A 28 2.04 -10.88 -6.39
C THR A 28 2.77 -12.15 -6.83
N GLY A 29 2.51 -12.63 -8.04
CA GLY A 29 3.19 -13.79 -8.62
C GLY A 29 2.31 -14.58 -9.58
N GLY A 30 2.90 -15.54 -10.30
CA GLY A 30 2.18 -16.40 -11.25
C GLY A 30 2.50 -16.12 -12.72
N CYS A 31 1.75 -16.77 -13.61
CA CYS A 31 2.09 -16.93 -15.03
C CYS A 31 2.04 -15.67 -15.90
N CYS A 32 1.05 -14.83 -15.65
CA CYS A 32 0.37 -14.18 -16.77
C CYS A 32 0.71 -12.69 -16.91
N HIS A 33 1.46 -12.12 -15.96
CA HIS A 33 1.89 -10.72 -15.97
C HIS A 33 3.36 -10.56 -15.51
N ASP A 34 3.91 -9.36 -15.68
CA ASP A 34 5.25 -8.99 -15.19
C ASP A 34 5.20 -8.63 -13.69
N TYR A 35 4.90 -9.61 -12.85
CA TYR A 35 4.76 -9.42 -11.40
C TYR A 35 6.04 -8.93 -10.72
N VAL A 36 7.21 -9.25 -11.29
CA VAL A 36 8.51 -8.78 -10.80
C VAL A 36 8.58 -7.25 -10.87
N LYS A 37 8.09 -6.63 -11.93
CA LYS A 37 8.01 -5.17 -12.04
C LYS A 37 6.78 -4.58 -11.38
N GLN A 38 5.62 -5.24 -11.50
CA GLN A 38 4.36 -4.70 -10.97
C GLN A 38 4.42 -4.48 -9.46
N LYS A 39 5.02 -5.40 -8.68
CA LYS A 39 5.15 -5.22 -7.21
C LYS A 39 5.81 -3.89 -6.84
N ASP A 40 6.87 -3.51 -7.55
CA ASP A 40 7.64 -2.30 -7.23
C ASP A 40 6.93 -1.04 -7.72
N ILE A 41 6.26 -1.11 -8.90
CA ILE A 41 5.45 -0.01 -9.43
C ILE A 41 4.27 0.29 -8.51
N LEU A 42 3.55 -0.75 -8.06
CA LEU A 42 2.39 -0.60 -7.18
C LEU A 42 2.80 -0.06 -5.82
N LYS A 43 3.82 -0.63 -5.17
CA LYS A 43 4.33 -0.13 -3.89
C LYS A 43 4.72 1.35 -4.00
N ALA A 44 5.59 1.69 -4.95
CA ALA A 44 6.05 3.05 -5.10
C ALA A 44 4.89 4.01 -5.47
N GLY A 45 3.94 3.55 -6.27
CA GLY A 45 2.77 4.33 -6.67
C GLY A 45 1.82 4.63 -5.51
N LEU A 46 1.55 3.64 -4.66
CA LEU A 46 0.63 3.75 -3.53
C LEU A 46 1.24 4.55 -2.38
N GLU A 47 2.49 4.26 -2.01
CA GLU A 47 3.19 4.97 -0.91
C GLU A 47 3.41 6.46 -1.21
N ARG A 48 3.43 6.87 -2.49
CA ARG A 48 3.47 8.30 -2.87
C ARG A 48 2.13 9.02 -2.75
N ARG A 49 1.00 8.31 -2.71
CA ARG A 49 -0.36 8.89 -2.81
C ARG A 49 -1.18 8.70 -1.54
N ILE A 50 -0.85 7.67 -0.77
CA ILE A 50 -1.57 7.26 0.43
C ILE A 50 -0.54 7.22 1.54
N ASN A 51 -0.93 7.63 2.75
CA ASN A 51 -0.12 7.41 3.94
C ASN A 51 -0.17 5.92 4.32
N ILE A 52 0.59 5.09 3.61
CA ILE A 52 0.60 3.63 3.69
C ILE A 52 2.03 3.11 3.66
N VAL A 53 2.26 1.97 4.31
CA VAL A 53 3.49 1.18 4.21
C VAL A 53 3.11 -0.18 3.65
N ILE A 54 3.77 -0.59 2.58
CA ILE A 54 3.48 -1.84 1.86
C ILE A 54 4.61 -2.85 2.06
N ASP A 55 4.26 -4.02 2.56
CA ASP A 55 5.10 -5.22 2.56
C ASP A 55 4.76 -6.10 1.35
N HIS A 56 5.74 -6.88 0.86
CA HIS A 56 5.56 -7.76 -0.30
C HIS A 56 5.52 -9.24 0.12
N ALA A 57 4.51 -9.95 -0.39
CA ALA A 57 4.53 -11.41 -0.52
C ALA A 57 4.61 -11.75 -2.01
N HIS A 58 5.83 -11.92 -2.52
CA HIS A 58 6.07 -12.10 -3.94
C HIS A 58 6.61 -13.49 -4.29
N SER A 59 6.12 -14.06 -5.38
CA SER A 59 6.70 -15.23 -6.03
C SER A 59 7.16 -14.88 -7.45
N PRO A 60 8.43 -15.14 -7.82
CA PRO A 60 8.89 -14.96 -9.20
C PRO A 60 8.46 -16.12 -10.12
N ASP A 61 7.78 -17.14 -9.57
CA ASP A 61 7.29 -18.29 -10.32
C ASP A 61 6.24 -17.87 -11.36
N LYS A 62 6.36 -18.45 -12.56
CA LYS A 62 5.53 -18.14 -13.72
C LYS A 62 4.52 -19.25 -14.06
N SER A 63 4.17 -20.09 -13.11
CA SER A 63 3.13 -21.09 -13.26
C SER A 63 1.77 -20.57 -12.77
N THR A 64 0.74 -21.41 -12.86
CA THR A 64 -0.57 -21.15 -12.25
C THR A 64 -0.61 -21.55 -10.77
N LYS A 65 0.49 -22.06 -10.22
CA LYS A 65 0.64 -22.48 -8.81
C LYS A 65 1.87 -21.80 -8.17
N PRO A 66 1.97 -20.46 -8.21
CA PRO A 66 3.15 -19.77 -7.67
C PRO A 66 3.27 -20.05 -6.17
N PRO A 67 4.41 -20.54 -5.65
CA PRO A 67 4.57 -20.70 -4.22
C PRO A 67 4.57 -19.31 -3.55
N LEU A 68 3.61 -19.06 -2.69
CA LEU A 68 3.48 -17.82 -1.92
C LEU A 68 3.51 -18.13 -0.43
N ALA A 69 4.23 -17.30 0.34
CA ALA A 69 4.39 -17.46 1.79
C ALA A 69 3.08 -17.38 2.60
N ILE A 70 1.99 -16.92 1.97
CA ILE A 70 0.66 -16.86 2.56
C ILE A 70 -0.04 -18.24 2.62
N TYR A 71 0.36 -19.18 1.77
CA TYR A 71 -0.34 -20.47 1.68
C TYR A 71 -0.07 -21.34 2.89
N GLY A 72 -1.13 -21.92 3.45
CA GLY A 72 -1.08 -22.73 4.67
C GLY A 72 -0.99 -21.91 5.97
N ASN A 73 -0.94 -20.58 5.90
CA ASN A 73 -0.91 -19.71 7.06
C ASN A 73 -2.24 -18.95 7.20
N ALA A 74 -3.14 -19.40 8.08
CA ALA A 74 -4.42 -18.73 8.32
C ALA A 74 -4.28 -17.30 8.88
N ASP A 75 -3.12 -16.97 9.43
CA ASP A 75 -2.84 -15.70 10.10
C ASP A 75 -2.04 -14.72 9.24
N TYR A 76 -1.83 -15.01 7.94
CA TYR A 76 -0.96 -14.23 7.06
C TYR A 76 -1.35 -12.73 6.98
N ALA A 77 -2.64 -12.42 7.18
CA ALA A 77 -3.18 -11.06 7.14
C ALA A 77 -3.14 -10.34 8.50
N LYS A 78 -2.83 -11.01 9.62
CA LYS A 78 -2.86 -10.40 10.95
C LYS A 78 -1.88 -9.22 11.04
N GLY A 79 -2.39 -8.08 11.52
CA GLY A 79 -1.59 -6.87 11.72
C GLY A 79 -1.43 -5.98 10.47
N TYR A 80 -2.05 -6.35 9.36
CA TYR A 80 -2.27 -5.48 8.21
C TYR A 80 -3.70 -4.92 8.24
N ASP A 81 -3.85 -3.67 7.81
CA ASP A 81 -5.15 -3.03 7.63
C ASP A 81 -5.76 -3.42 6.28
N ILE A 82 -4.92 -3.72 5.27
CA ILE A 82 -5.31 -4.02 3.90
C ILE A 82 -4.46 -5.17 3.35
N VAL A 83 -5.08 -6.07 2.60
CA VAL A 83 -4.40 -7.08 1.79
C VAL A 83 -4.78 -6.86 0.33
N ILE A 84 -3.79 -6.79 -0.54
CA ILE A 84 -3.96 -6.59 -1.99
C ILE A 84 -3.53 -7.88 -2.70
N HIS A 85 -4.50 -8.56 -3.29
CA HIS A 85 -4.28 -9.73 -4.13
C HIS A 85 -4.11 -9.29 -5.59
N ASP A 86 -2.88 -9.40 -6.09
CA ASP A 86 -2.48 -9.16 -7.47
C ASP A 86 -1.65 -10.35 -7.97
N GLU A 87 -1.98 -11.55 -7.54
CA GLU A 87 -1.38 -12.80 -8.01
C GLU A 87 -2.28 -13.54 -9.01
N CYS A 88 -1.66 -14.35 -9.86
CA CYS A 88 -2.33 -15.35 -10.69
C CYS A 88 -2.04 -16.75 -10.15
N SER A 89 -2.98 -17.28 -9.37
CA SER A 89 -2.87 -18.58 -8.71
C SER A 89 -3.98 -19.55 -9.13
N ALA A 90 -4.35 -19.53 -10.42
CA ALA A 90 -5.49 -20.28 -10.96
C ALA A 90 -5.42 -21.81 -10.79
N GLY A 91 -4.24 -22.37 -10.53
CA GLY A 91 -4.04 -23.79 -10.27
C GLY A 91 -4.05 -24.16 -8.79
N ILE A 92 -4.17 -23.20 -7.87
CA ILE A 92 -4.26 -23.46 -6.43
C ILE A 92 -5.71 -23.83 -6.10
N SER A 93 -5.91 -24.97 -5.43
CA SER A 93 -7.20 -25.57 -5.07
C SER A 93 -7.20 -26.04 -3.62
#